data_AF-A0A182WJJ2-F1
#
_entry.id   AF-A0A182WJJ2-F1
#
_cell.length_a   1.000
_cell.length_b   1.000
_cell.length_c   1.000
_cell.angle_alpha   90.00
_cell.angle_beta   90.00
_cell.angle_gamma   90.00
#
_symmetry.space_group_name_H-M   'P 1'
#
loop_
_entity.id
_entity.type
_entity.pdbx_description
1 polymer ?
#
loop_
_entity_poly.entity_id
_entity_poly.type
_entity_poly.pdbx_seq_one_letter_code
_entity_poly.pdbx_strand_id
1 'polypeptide(L)'
;MALPAYLNFTNNIRTHAAFVGFLLALDAIITLLMCAAWVVQPKDLPKELQHVAHMKEILLTLGLVNVLFAIFFWVGFLKRQRWCLTVFLGYMAVAITLQFIGLLGAMLQLNIVSTCAMLIVLAVNAYVLLVTLQLRKVNSDSTHTHDGYSV
;
A
#
# COMPACT_ATOMS: atom_id res chain seq x y z
N MET A 1 12.43 21.88 1.13
CA MET A 1 13.68 21.11 0.91
C MET A 1 13.52 20.28 -0.35
N ALA A 2 14.45 20.40 -1.30
CA ALA A 2 14.43 19.57 -2.50
C ALA A 2 14.81 18.12 -2.14
N LEU A 3 14.10 17.13 -2.68
CA LEU A 3 14.52 15.73 -2.49
C LEU A 3 15.89 15.50 -3.14
N PRO A 4 16.72 14.61 -2.57
CA PRO A 4 17.95 14.17 -3.22
C PRO A 4 17.68 13.66 -4.64
N ALA A 5 18.59 13.91 -5.57
CA ALA A 5 18.38 13.61 -7.00
C ALA A 5 18.00 12.14 -7.27
N TYR A 6 18.54 11.20 -6.48
CA TYR A 6 18.24 9.76 -6.59
C TYR A 6 16.85 9.36 -6.05
N LEU A 7 16.19 10.23 -5.28
CA LEU A 7 14.81 10.04 -4.81
C LEU A 7 13.82 10.89 -5.60
N ASN A 8 14.26 11.60 -6.64
CA ASN A 8 13.42 12.44 -7.46
C ASN A 8 12.98 11.69 -8.72
N PHE A 9 11.76 11.15 -8.71
CA PHE A 9 11.21 10.41 -9.84
C PHE A 9 10.44 11.30 -10.82
N THR A 10 10.51 12.64 -10.70
CA THR A 10 9.68 13.56 -11.50
C THR A 10 9.77 13.31 -13.01
N ASN A 11 10.97 13.04 -13.53
CA ASN A 11 11.19 12.79 -14.97
C ASN A 11 10.56 11.49 -15.48
N ASN A 12 10.32 10.51 -14.60
CA ASN A 12 9.75 9.21 -14.96
C ASN A 12 8.60 8.81 -14.04
N ILE A 13 7.88 9.79 -13.48
CA ILE A 13 6.93 9.55 -12.39
C ILE A 13 5.80 8.61 -12.80
N ARG A 14 5.45 8.62 -14.10
CA ARG A 14 4.44 7.73 -14.67
C ARG A 14 4.82 6.25 -14.59
N THR A 15 6.08 5.90 -14.82
CA THR A 15 6.52 4.49 -14.76
C THR A 15 6.61 4.03 -13.32
N HIS A 16 7.17 4.86 -12.43
CA HIS A 16 7.22 4.56 -10.99
C HIS A 16 5.81 4.44 -10.40
N ALA A 17 4.88 5.32 -10.77
CA ALA A 17 3.49 5.24 -10.34
C ALA A 17 2.77 3.99 -10.88
N ALA A 18 3.00 3.63 -12.14
CA ALA A 18 2.47 2.38 -12.70
C ALA A 18 3.04 1.15 -11.97
N PHE A 19 4.34 1.17 -11.63
CA PHE A 19 4.98 0.13 -10.85
C PHE A 19 4.41 0.03 -9.43
N VAL A 20 4.12 1.15 -8.77
CA VAL A 20 3.42 1.16 -7.48
C VAL A 20 2.01 0.59 -7.61
N GLY A 21 1.27 0.95 -8.66
CA GLY A 21 -0.05 0.36 -8.94
C GLY A 21 0.00 -1.15 -9.15
N PHE A 22 1.07 -1.64 -9.78
CA PHE A 22 1.35 -3.06 -9.92
C PHE A 22 1.65 -3.74 -8.58
N LEU A 23 2.50 -3.14 -7.73
CA LEU A 23 2.80 -3.67 -6.39
C LEU A 23 1.53 -3.81 -5.53
N LEU A 24 0.65 -2.80 -5.55
CA LEU A 24 -0.61 -2.81 -4.81
C LEU A 24 -1.56 -3.90 -5.33
N ALA A 25 -1.64 -4.08 -6.65
CA ALA A 25 -2.45 -5.14 -7.24
C ALA A 25 -1.91 -6.54 -6.88
N LEU A 26 -0.60 -6.71 -6.92
CA LEU A 26 0.06 -7.96 -6.57
C LEU A 26 -0.16 -8.32 -5.09
N ASP A 27 -0.03 -7.34 -4.19
CA ASP A 27 -0.31 -7.51 -2.76
C ASP A 27 -1.76 -7.95 -2.50
N ALA A 28 -2.73 -7.31 -3.17
CA ALA A 28 -4.13 -7.68 -3.09
C ALA A 28 -4.39 -9.10 -3.64
N ILE A 29 -3.81 -9.45 -4.78
CA ILE A 29 -3.95 -10.78 -5.40
C ILE A 29 -3.37 -11.86 -4.47
N ILE A 30 -2.17 -11.66 -3.93
CA ILE A 30 -1.54 -12.62 -3.01
C ILE A 30 -2.40 -12.81 -1.76
N THR A 31 -2.89 -11.71 -1.17
CA THR A 31 -3.73 -11.78 0.04
C THR A 31 -5.02 -12.55 -0.22
N LEU A 32 -5.67 -12.32 -1.36
CA LEU A 32 -6.87 -13.06 -1.76
C LEU A 32 -6.58 -14.52 -2.11
N LEU A 33 -5.47 -14.82 -2.78
CA LEU A 33 -5.05 -16.19 -3.07
C LEU A 33 -4.79 -16.97 -1.79
N MET A 34 -4.14 -16.36 -0.81
CA MET A 34 -3.93 -16.95 0.52
C MET A 34 -5.27 -17.24 1.23
N CYS A 35 -6.26 -16.35 1.06
CA CYS A 35 -7.61 -16.57 1.58
C CYS A 35 -8.36 -17.69 0.85
N ALA A 36 -8.22 -17.77 -0.48
CA ALA A 36 -8.88 -18.77 -1.30
C ALA A 36 -8.26 -20.16 -1.11
N ALA A 37 -6.93 -20.23 -0.96
CA ALA A 37 -6.19 -21.44 -0.62
C ALA A 37 -6.47 -21.91 0.82
N TRP A 38 -7.14 -21.10 1.64
CA TRP A 38 -7.56 -21.49 2.98
C TRP A 38 -8.77 -22.44 2.95
N VAL A 39 -8.47 -23.74 2.74
CA VAL A 39 -9.45 -24.83 2.64
C VAL A 39 -9.96 -25.31 4.00
N VAL A 40 -9.33 -24.90 5.10
CA VAL A 40 -9.68 -25.36 6.45
C VAL A 40 -11.08 -24.90 6.85
N GLN A 41 -12.00 -25.85 7.05
CA GLN A 41 -13.34 -25.55 7.55
C GLN A 41 -13.34 -25.45 9.08
N PRO A 42 -14.11 -24.52 9.66
CA PRO A 42 -14.19 -24.36 11.12
C PRO A 42 -14.74 -25.60 11.85
N LYS A 43 -15.39 -26.51 11.12
CA LYS A 43 -15.98 -27.75 11.65
C LYS A 43 -14.96 -28.86 11.87
N ASP A 44 -13.82 -28.80 11.19
CA ASP A 44 -12.75 -29.81 11.25
C ASP A 44 -11.66 -29.45 12.27
N LEU A 45 -11.77 -28.29 12.94
CA LEU A 45 -10.78 -27.79 13.88
C LEU A 45 -11.22 -28.00 15.34
N PRO A 46 -10.31 -28.47 16.22
CA PRO A 46 -10.59 -28.54 17.65
C PRO A 46 -10.91 -27.14 18.19
N LYS A 47 -11.71 -27.06 19.26
CA LYS A 47 -12.21 -25.80 19.83
C LYS A 47 -11.12 -24.78 20.15
N GLU A 48 -9.91 -25.23 20.50
CA GLU A 48 -8.75 -24.37 20.76
C GLU A 48 -8.17 -23.70 19.49
N LEU A 49 -8.38 -24.28 18.31
CA LEU A 49 -7.93 -23.72 17.03
C LEU A 49 -9.01 -22.87 16.34
N GLN A 50 -10.20 -22.66 16.93
CA GLN A 50 -11.24 -21.81 16.33
C GLN A 50 -10.77 -20.37 16.02
N HIS A 51 -9.75 -19.85 16.73
CA HIS A 51 -9.11 -18.57 16.39
C HIS A 51 -8.52 -18.53 14.97
N VAL A 52 -8.12 -19.69 14.41
CA VAL A 52 -7.57 -19.82 13.06
C VAL A 52 -8.69 -19.71 12.01
N ALA A 53 -9.92 -20.09 12.36
CA ALA A 53 -11.05 -19.85 11.47
C ALA A 53 -11.34 -18.34 11.31
N HIS A 54 -11.20 -17.56 12.39
CA HIS A 54 -11.31 -16.09 12.32
C HIS A 54 -10.16 -15.45 11.52
N MET A 55 -8.98 -16.06 11.46
CA MET A 55 -7.88 -15.56 10.63
C MET A 55 -8.27 -15.53 9.14
N LYS A 56 -9.10 -16.47 8.67
CA LYS A 56 -9.61 -16.43 7.29
C LYS A 56 -10.49 -15.21 7.03
N GLU A 57 -11.40 -14.89 7.95
CA GLU A 57 -12.27 -13.71 7.85
C GLU A 57 -11.47 -12.41 7.88
N ILE A 58 -10.46 -12.34 8.75
CA ILE A 58 -9.53 -11.21 8.82
C ILE A 58 -8.75 -11.06 7.51
N LEU A 59 -8.23 -12.18 6.98
CA LEU A 59 -7.46 -12.18 5.72
C LEU A 59 -8.33 -11.78 4.53
N LEU A 60 -9.59 -12.24 4.48
CA LEU A 60 -10.56 -11.84 3.46
C LEU A 60 -10.86 -10.34 3.54
N THR A 61 -11.09 -9.83 4.75
CA THR A 61 -11.35 -8.41 4.98
C THR A 61 -10.14 -7.57 4.56
N LEU A 62 -8.93 -7.99 4.93
CA LEU A 62 -7.68 -7.33 4.55
C LEU A 62 -7.48 -7.32 3.02
N GLY A 63 -7.71 -8.45 2.36
CA GLY A 63 -7.62 -8.56 0.91
C GLY A 63 -8.62 -7.65 0.19
N LEU A 64 -9.85 -7.57 0.70
CA LEU A 64 -10.90 -6.72 0.12
C LEU A 64 -10.57 -5.22 0.29
N VAL A 65 -10.06 -4.84 1.45
CA VAL A 65 -9.54 -3.48 1.72
C VAL A 65 -8.39 -3.16 0.76
N ASN A 66 -7.43 -4.07 0.58
CA ASN A 66 -6.30 -3.86 -0.33
C ASN A 66 -6.75 -3.72 -1.80
N VAL A 67 -7.74 -4.49 -2.26
CA VAL A 67 -8.34 -4.32 -3.60
C VAL A 67 -8.96 -2.94 -3.74
N LEU A 68 -9.74 -2.49 -2.75
CA LEU A 68 -10.37 -1.17 -2.79
C LEU A 68 -9.33 -0.05 -2.90
N PHE A 69 -8.25 -0.11 -2.09
CA PHE A 69 -7.19 0.89 -2.14
C PHE A 69 -6.35 0.82 -3.42
N ALA A 70 -6.12 -0.38 -3.97
CA ALA A 70 -5.49 -0.54 -5.28
C ALA A 70 -6.34 0.12 -6.39
N ILE A 71 -7.67 -0.06 -6.37
CA ILE A 71 -8.59 0.60 -7.30
C ILE A 71 -8.54 2.12 -7.10
N PHE A 72 -8.59 2.62 -5.86
CA PHE A 72 -8.49 4.05 -5.59
C PHE A 72 -7.18 4.65 -6.11
N PHE A 73 -6.06 3.94 -5.95
CA PHE A 73 -4.77 4.34 -6.49
C PHE A 73 -4.81 4.39 -8.03
N TRP A 74 -5.31 3.34 -8.69
CA TRP A 74 -5.44 3.29 -10.15
C TRP A 74 -6.36 4.39 -10.71
N VAL A 75 -7.48 4.67 -10.05
CA VAL A 75 -8.37 5.78 -10.42
C VAL A 75 -7.65 7.12 -10.24
N GLY A 76 -6.94 7.32 -9.13
CA GLY A 76 -6.12 8.51 -8.88
C GLY A 76 -5.02 8.70 -9.92
N PHE A 77 -4.40 7.61 -10.36
CA PHE A 77 -3.35 7.60 -11.38
C PHE A 77 -3.90 7.88 -12.79
N LEU A 78 -4.92 7.14 -13.24
CA LEU A 78 -5.46 7.25 -14.61
C LEU A 78 -6.26 8.54 -14.83
N LYS A 79 -7.14 8.89 -13.90
CA LYS A 79 -7.99 10.08 -14.01
C LYS A 79 -7.35 11.35 -13.43
N ARG A 80 -6.10 11.27 -12.94
CA ARG A 80 -5.39 12.35 -12.24
C ARG A 80 -6.20 13.00 -11.10
N GLN A 81 -7.06 12.21 -10.44
CA GLN A 81 -7.96 12.71 -9.40
C GLN A 81 -7.22 12.87 -8.07
N ARG A 82 -7.12 14.11 -7.57
CA ARG A 82 -6.36 14.45 -6.36
C ARG A 82 -6.95 13.89 -5.08
N TRP A 83 -8.28 13.84 -4.99
CA TRP A 83 -8.98 13.34 -3.81
C TRP A 83 -8.67 11.86 -3.55
N CYS A 84 -8.68 11.03 -4.61
CA CYS A 84 -8.33 9.61 -4.52
C CYS A 84 -6.90 9.40 -4.00
N LEU A 85 -5.93 10.16 -4.52
CA LEU A 85 -4.53 10.09 -4.04
C LEU A 85 -4.40 10.56 -2.59
N THR A 86 -5.21 11.52 -2.15
CA THR A 86 -5.18 12.04 -0.77
C THR A 86 -5.73 11.01 0.21
N VAL A 87 -6.84 10.34 -0.12
CA VAL A 87 -7.40 9.23 0.67
C VAL A 87 -6.39 8.08 0.76
N PHE A 88 -5.75 7.73 -0.35
CA PHE A 88 -4.72 6.69 -0.37
C PHE A 88 -3.50 7.04 0.49
N LEU A 89 -3.03 8.31 0.45
CA LEU A 89 -1.95 8.77 1.31
C LEU A 89 -2.31 8.68 2.79
N GLY A 90 -3.54 9.00 3.16
CA GLY A 90 -4.05 8.85 4.53
C GLY A 90 -4.01 7.39 4.99
N TYR A 91 -4.45 6.47 4.14
CA TYR A 91 -4.35 5.03 4.41
C TYR A 91 -2.91 4.56 4.60
N MET A 92 -1.99 4.96 3.71
CA MET A 92 -0.58 4.61 3.81
C MET A 92 0.07 5.15 5.10
N ALA A 93 -0.33 6.35 5.56
CA ALA A 93 0.16 6.90 6.82
C ALA A 93 -0.25 6.02 8.01
N VAL A 94 -1.52 5.60 8.07
CA VAL A 94 -2.00 4.68 9.12
C VAL A 94 -1.29 3.34 9.04
N ALA A 95 -1.14 2.76 7.84
CA ALA A 95 -0.43 1.50 7.64
C ALA A 95 1.02 1.56 8.14
N ILE A 96 1.75 2.64 7.82
CA ILE A 96 3.13 2.84 8.28
C ILE A 96 3.18 2.97 9.81
N THR A 97 2.24 3.68 10.44
CA THR A 97 2.22 3.76 11.92
C THR A 97 2.00 2.41 12.59
N LEU A 98 1.10 1.57 12.05
CA LEU A 98 0.90 0.20 12.50
C LEU A 98 2.16 -0.65 12.30
N GLN A 99 2.86 -0.46 11.17
CA GLN A 99 4.12 -1.15 10.89
C GLN A 99 5.21 -0.80 11.92
N PHE A 100 5.31 0.47 12.31
CA PHE A 100 6.25 0.91 13.35
C PHE A 100 5.95 0.27 14.71
N ILE A 101 4.67 0.17 15.08
CA ILE A 101 4.26 -0.52 16.31
C ILE A 101 4.66 -2.00 16.23
N GLY A 102 4.42 -2.65 15.08
CA GLY A 102 4.84 -4.04 14.84
C GLY A 102 6.35 -4.24 14.90
N LEU A 103 7.13 -3.29 14.36
CA LEU A 103 8.59 -3.31 14.42
C LEU A 103 9.10 -3.20 15.87
N LEU A 104 8.53 -2.29 16.67
CA LEU A 104 8.85 -2.17 18.09
C LEU A 104 8.55 -3.47 18.86
N GLY A 105 7.40 -4.10 18.56
CA GLY A 105 7.04 -5.40 19.11
C GLY A 105 8.03 -6.51 18.73
N ALA A 106 8.45 -6.58 17.46
CA ALA A 106 9.41 -7.57 16.98
C ALA A 106 10.81 -7.39 17.61
N MET A 107 11.24 -6.14 17.79
CA MET A 107 12.50 -5.81 18.48
C MET A 107 12.46 -6.22 19.95
N LEU A 108 11.34 -5.98 20.64
CA LEU A 108 11.14 -6.41 22.03
C LEU A 108 11.21 -7.94 22.20
N GLN A 109 10.75 -8.70 21.21
CA GLN A 109 10.80 -10.16 21.19
C GLN A 109 12.16 -10.74 20.75
N LEU A 110 13.18 -9.89 20.48
CA LEU A 110 14.52 -10.29 19.99
C LEU A 110 14.49 -11.18 18.73
N ASN A 111 13.41 -11.12 17.93
CA ASN A 111 13.29 -11.91 16.72
C ASN A 111 13.91 -11.16 15.54
N ILE A 112 15.19 -11.44 15.29
CA ILE A 112 16.00 -10.79 14.23
C ILE A 112 15.37 -10.98 12.85
N VAL A 113 14.87 -12.19 12.55
CA VAL A 113 14.26 -12.50 11.25
C VAL A 113 12.99 -11.67 11.03
N SER A 114 12.13 -11.60 12.06
CA SER A 114 10.90 -10.78 12.01
C SER A 114 11.21 -9.29 11.86
N THR A 115 12.24 -8.81 12.55
CA THR A 115 12.66 -7.40 12.48
C THR A 115 13.15 -7.04 11.08
N CYS A 116 13.99 -7.89 10.48
CA CYS A 116 14.47 -7.71 9.11
C CYS A 116 13.32 -7.72 8.09
N ALA A 117 12.37 -8.65 8.21
CA ALA A 117 11.20 -8.70 7.35
C ALA A 117 10.37 -7.41 7.45
N MET A 118 10.13 -6.92 8.68
CA MET A 118 9.39 -5.67 8.91
C MET A 118 10.11 -4.44 8.32
N LEU A 119 11.44 -4.40 8.37
CA LEU A 119 12.23 -3.32 7.75
C LEU A 119 12.12 -3.31 6.22
N ILE A 120 12.11 -4.49 5.58
CA ILE A 120 11.91 -4.60 4.13
C ILE A 120 10.52 -4.07 3.76
N VAL A 121 9.49 -4.49 4.48
CA VAL A 121 8.12 -4.03 4.23
C VAL A 121 8.00 -2.52 4.45
N LEU A 122 8.66 -1.98 5.49
CA LEU A 122 8.70 -0.54 5.74
C LEU A 122 9.38 0.22 4.59
N ALA A 123 10.48 -0.30 4.04
CA ALA A 123 11.18 0.31 2.91
C ALA A 123 10.31 0.33 1.64
N VAL A 124 9.59 -0.76 1.37
CA VAL A 124 8.64 -0.83 0.24
C VAL A 124 7.49 0.16 0.43
N ASN A 125 6.90 0.24 1.63
CA ASN A 125 5.82 1.18 1.93
C ASN A 125 6.28 2.64 1.87
N ALA A 126 7.51 2.93 2.29
CA ALA A 126 8.11 4.26 2.14
C ALA A 126 8.31 4.63 0.65
N TYR A 127 8.74 3.68 -0.18
CA TYR A 127 8.85 3.89 -1.63
C TYR A 127 7.47 4.17 -2.26
N VAL A 128 6.45 3.37 -1.94
CA VAL A 128 5.07 3.58 -2.39
C VAL A 128 4.58 4.98 -2.02
N LEU A 129 4.80 5.40 -0.76
CA LEU A 129 4.44 6.72 -0.25
C LEU A 129 5.14 7.86 -1.02
N LEU A 130 6.45 7.76 -1.22
CA LEU A 130 7.25 8.78 -1.93
C LEU A 130 6.76 8.97 -3.36
N VAL A 131 6.52 7.87 -4.08
CA VAL A 131 6.01 7.91 -5.45
C VAL A 131 4.59 8.49 -5.47
N THR A 132 3.72 8.15 -4.52
CA THR A 132 2.37 8.74 -4.46
C THR A 132 2.41 10.24 -4.19
N LEU A 133 3.29 10.70 -3.29
CA LEU A 133 3.47 12.12 -2.99
C LEU A 133 3.96 12.89 -4.21
N GLN A 134 4.94 12.35 -4.94
CA GLN A 134 5.45 12.97 -6.16
C GLN A 134 4.41 12.97 -7.29
N LEU A 135 3.65 11.89 -7.44
CA LEU A 135 2.54 11.82 -8.39
C LEU A 135 1.47 12.88 -8.07
N ARG A 136 1.12 13.02 -6.78
CA ARG A 136 0.16 14.04 -6.33
C ARG A 136 0.68 15.46 -6.62
N LYS A 137 1.97 15.71 -6.41
CA LYS A 137 2.62 17.01 -6.72
C LYS A 137 2.62 17.28 -8.23
N VAL A 138 2.96 16.31 -9.06
CA VAL A 138 2.92 16.50 -10.53
C VAL A 138 1.49 16.76 -11.01
N ASN A 139 0.50 16.08 -10.43
CA ASN A 139 -0.92 16.37 -10.68
C ASN A 139 -1.36 17.73 -10.10
N SER A 140 -0.65 18.30 -9.11
CA SER A 140 -0.91 19.66 -8.62
C SER A 140 -0.48 20.71 -9.62
N ASP A 141 0.70 20.51 -10.19
CA ASP A 141 1.34 21.48 -11.08
C ASP A 141 0.67 21.46 -12.48
N SER A 142 0.18 20.31 -12.94
CA SER A 142 -0.42 20.17 -14.29
C SER A 142 -1.77 20.87 -14.50
N THR A 143 -2.52 21.20 -13.44
CA THR A 143 -3.77 21.98 -13.64
C THR A 143 -3.47 23.45 -13.89
N HIS A 144 -2.34 23.98 -13.42
CA HIS A 144 -1.99 25.38 -13.65
C HIS A 144 -1.54 25.65 -15.08
N THR A 145 -1.11 24.63 -15.82
CA THR A 145 -0.67 24.75 -17.21
C THR A 145 -1.81 24.77 -18.24
N HIS A 146 -3.06 24.48 -17.85
CA HIS A 146 -4.19 24.45 -18.80
C HIS A 146 -4.98 25.77 -18.90
N ASP A 147 -4.76 26.75 -18.01
CA ASP A 147 -5.37 28.08 -18.10
C ASP A 147 -4.55 29.07 -18.97
N GLY A 148 -3.49 28.60 -19.64
CA GLY A 148 -2.55 29.45 -20.39
C GLY A 148 -2.67 29.44 -21.92
N TYR A 149 -3.59 28.67 -22.50
CA TYR A 149 -3.81 28.63 -23.95
C TYR A 149 -5.28 28.85 -24.30
N SER A 150 -5.73 30.09 -24.09
CA SER A 150 -6.86 30.66 -24.83
C SER A 150 -6.35 31.85 -25.63
N VAL A 151 -5.93 31.59 -26.87
CA VAL A 151 -5.90 32.56 -27.98
C VAL A 151 -6.60 31.91 -29.15
#